data_AF-A0A1F2U109-F1
#
_entry.id   AF-A0A1F2U109-F1
#
_cell.length_a   1.000
_cell.length_b   1.000
_cell.length_c   1.000
_cell.angle_alpha   90.00
_cell.angle_beta   90.00
_cell.angle_gamma   90.00
#
_symmetry.space_group_name_H-M   'P 1'
#
loop_
_entity.id
_entity.type
_entity.pdbx_description
1 polymer ?
#
loop_
_entity_poly.entity_id
_entity_poly.type
_entity_poly.pdbx_seq_one_letter_code
_entity_poly.pdbx_strand_id
1 'polypeptide(L)'
;MRRTNDYLMFSLIGLASIITLAVFLQRPVDRLLVSSACGFTLFTLAWVGMYFRLKRELPEHALIDATYLNLPIGVGRQRRAGLRNMFRLIRFHFERHGSDRWSMMLIAGMAMLAASLVVYLL
;
A
#
# COMPACT_ATOMS: atom_id res chain seq x y z
N MET A 1 6.52 20.94 -4.93
CA MET A 1 6.34 19.49 -5.25
C MET A 1 6.20 18.63 -3.99
N ARG A 2 7.15 18.59 -3.04
CA ARG A 2 7.07 17.74 -1.81
C ARG A 2 5.73 17.73 -1.04
N ARG A 3 5.03 18.86 -0.89
CA ARG A 3 3.72 18.92 -0.18
C ARG A 3 2.60 18.20 -0.95
N THR A 4 2.52 18.41 -2.26
CA THR A 4 1.54 17.74 -3.16
C THR A 4 1.66 16.21 -3.07
N ASN A 5 2.89 15.72 -2.92
CA ASN A 5 3.22 14.30 -2.84
C ASN A 5 2.69 13.65 -1.56
N ASP A 6 2.77 14.38 -0.45
CA ASP A 6 2.25 13.91 0.84
C ASP A 6 0.73 13.86 0.79
N TYR A 7 0.09 14.86 0.18
CA TYR A 7 -1.36 14.81 -0.06
C TYR A 7 -1.75 13.59 -0.89
N LEU A 8 -1.03 13.24 -1.96
CA LEU A 8 -1.33 12.03 -2.74
C LEU A 8 -1.21 10.73 -1.92
N MET A 9 -0.19 10.61 -1.07
CA MET A 9 -0.03 9.43 -0.19
C MET A 9 -1.14 9.36 0.87
N PHE A 10 -1.57 10.49 1.43
CA PHE A 10 -2.73 10.54 2.31
C PHE A 10 -4.04 10.25 1.57
N SER A 11 -4.18 10.73 0.33
CA SER A 11 -5.34 10.44 -0.52
C SER A 11 -5.48 8.95 -0.83
N LEU A 12 -4.38 8.20 -0.91
CA LEU A 12 -4.43 6.74 -1.04
C LEU A 12 -5.08 6.05 0.17
N ILE A 13 -4.77 6.51 1.39
CA ILE A 13 -5.43 6.02 2.61
C ILE A 13 -6.92 6.37 2.58
N GLY A 14 -7.25 7.61 2.18
CA GLY A 14 -8.64 8.05 2.03
C GLY A 14 -9.40 7.19 1.02
N LEU A 15 -8.81 6.94 -0.14
CA LEU A 15 -9.38 6.11 -1.19
C LEU A 15 -9.56 4.65 -0.74
N ALA A 16 -8.56 4.06 -0.08
CA ALA A 16 -8.66 2.70 0.47
C ALA A 16 -9.79 2.58 1.51
N SER A 17 -9.93 3.59 2.37
CA SER A 17 -11.02 3.68 3.35
C SER A 17 -12.40 3.78 2.68
N ILE A 18 -12.53 4.60 1.64
CA ILE A 18 -13.78 4.74 0.87
C ILE A 18 -14.14 3.44 0.16
N ILE A 19 -13.18 2.79 -0.50
CA ILE A 19 -13.40 1.49 -1.15
C ILE A 19 -13.85 0.45 -0.13
N THR A 20 -13.20 0.42 1.04
CA THR A 20 -13.56 -0.50 2.11
C THR A 20 -14.98 -0.26 2.60
N LEU A 21 -15.33 0.99 2.89
CA LEU A 21 -16.68 1.36 3.31
C LEU A 21 -17.72 1.00 2.24
N ALA A 22 -17.44 1.27 0.97
CA ALA A 22 -18.32 0.92 -0.13
C ALA A 22 -18.57 -0.59 -0.19
N VAL A 23 -17.54 -1.42 -0.01
CA VAL A 23 -17.65 -2.88 0.06
C VAL A 23 -18.51 -3.32 1.26
N PHE A 24 -18.36 -2.70 2.43
CA PHE A 24 -19.19 -3.01 3.59
C PHE A 24 -20.67 -2.64 3.41
N LEU A 25 -20.96 -1.61 2.60
CA LEU A 25 -22.31 -1.14 2.33
C LEU A 25 -23.02 -1.92 1.22
N GLN A 26 -22.30 -2.72 0.42
CA GLN A 26 -22.88 -3.55 -0.63
C GLN A 26 -23.81 -4.63 -0.05
N ARG A 27 -24.94 -4.85 -0.73
CA ARG A 27 -25.91 -5.91 -0.40
C ARG A 27 -26.17 -6.75 -1.66
N PRO A 28 -26.06 -8.09 -1.57
CA PRO A 28 -25.62 -8.87 -0.42
C PRO A 28 -24.14 -8.65 -0.08
N VAL A 29 -23.75 -8.88 1.18
CA VAL A 29 -22.36 -8.73 1.62
C VAL A 29 -21.55 -9.94 1.17
N ASP A 30 -20.57 -9.71 0.30
CA ASP A 30 -19.61 -10.73 -0.11
C ASP A 30 -18.42 -10.76 0.87
N ARG A 31 -18.25 -11.89 1.57
CA ARG A 31 -17.17 -12.08 2.55
C ARG A 31 -15.77 -12.04 1.92
N LEU A 32 -15.62 -12.51 0.68
CA LEU A 32 -14.35 -12.46 -0.05
C LEU A 32 -13.99 -11.04 -0.41
N LEU A 33 -14.99 -10.26 -0.84
CA LEU A 33 -14.79 -8.86 -1.17
C LEU A 33 -14.44 -8.04 0.08
N VAL A 34 -15.13 -8.30 1.21
CA VAL A 34 -14.81 -7.69 2.51
C VAL A 34 -13.40 -8.04 2.96
N SER A 35 -13.01 -9.32 2.92
CA SER A 35 -11.66 -9.76 3.26
C SER A 35 -10.60 -9.07 2.39
N SER A 36 -10.85 -9.00 1.08
CA SER A 36 -9.97 -8.31 0.11
C SER A 36 -9.86 -6.82 0.41
N ALA A 37 -10.97 -6.15 0.72
CA ALA A 37 -10.97 -4.73 1.05
C ALA A 37 -10.22 -4.43 2.36
N CYS A 38 -10.42 -5.25 3.39
CA CYS A 38 -9.65 -5.17 4.65
C CYS A 38 -8.15 -5.39 4.40
N GLY A 39 -7.79 -6.43 3.63
CA GLY A 39 -6.40 -6.72 3.26
C GLY A 39 -5.75 -5.57 2.48
N PHE A 40 -6.47 -5.01 1.50
CA PHE A 40 -6.02 -3.85 0.72
C PHE A 40 -5.79 -2.61 1.60
N THR A 41 -6.69 -2.33 2.54
CA THR A 41 -6.56 -1.19 3.45
C THR A 41 -5.42 -1.37 4.43
N LEU A 42 -5.26 -2.55 5.02
CA LEU A 42 -4.12 -2.85 5.88
C LEU A 42 -2.80 -2.72 5.13
N PHE A 43 -2.73 -3.26 3.92
CA PHE A 43 -1.55 -3.13 3.06
C PHE A 43 -1.23 -1.67 2.75
N THR A 44 -2.24 -0.89 2.33
CA THR A 44 -2.07 0.51 1.95
C THR A 44 -1.63 1.36 3.13
N LEU A 45 -2.26 1.20 4.29
CA LEU A 45 -1.88 1.87 5.53
C LEU A 45 -0.45 1.55 5.93
N ALA A 46 -0.08 0.26 5.88
CA ALA A 46 1.24 -0.20 6.25
C ALA A 46 2.31 0.38 5.32
N TRP A 47 2.09 0.29 4.02
CA TRP A 47 3.02 0.79 3.02
C TRP A 47 3.20 2.31 3.08
N VAL A 48 2.11 3.07 3.23
CA VAL A 48 2.17 4.54 3.40
C VAL A 48 2.86 4.90 4.72
N GLY A 49 2.62 4.15 5.79
CA GLY A 49 3.30 4.31 7.08
C GLY A 49 4.81 4.11 6.98
N MET A 50 5.26 3.06 6.29
CA MET A 50 6.68 2.83 5.99
C MET A 50 7.28 4.00 5.19
N TYR A 51 6.59 4.47 4.16
CA TYR A 51 7.02 5.61 3.36
C TYR A 51 7.24 6.86 4.23
N PHE A 52 6.27 7.24 5.07
CA PHE A 52 6.41 8.43 5.91
C PHE A 52 7.48 8.28 6.98
N ARG A 53 7.65 7.07 7.54
CA ARG A 53 8.73 6.79 8.49
C ARG A 53 10.09 6.98 7.82
N LEU A 54 10.31 6.34 6.68
CA LEU A 54 11.55 6.47 5.91
C LEU A 54 11.78 7.92 5.44
N LYS A 55 10.73 8.63 5.02
CA LYS A 55 10.80 10.05 4.66
C LYS A 55 11.23 10.93 5.84
N ARG A 56 10.75 10.64 7.05
CA ARG A 56 11.14 11.38 8.26
C ARG A 56 12.61 11.15 8.61
N GLU A 57 13.11 9.93 8.42
CA GLU A 57 14.49 9.57 8.76
C GLU A 57 15.51 9.94 7.69
N LEU A 58 15.13 9.88 6.41
CA LEU A 58 16.01 10.05 5.26
C LEU A 58 15.33 10.89 4.16
N PRO A 59 15.04 12.17 4.40
CA PRO A 59 14.23 12.98 3.49
C PRO A 59 14.81 13.17 2.09
N GLU A 60 16.12 12.94 1.90
CA GLU A 60 16.84 13.16 0.63
C GLU A 60 17.18 11.87 -0.12
N HIS A 61 16.72 10.71 0.36
CA HIS A 61 17.05 9.44 -0.31
C HIS A 61 16.33 9.32 -1.64
N ALA A 62 17.08 9.08 -2.73
CA ALA A 62 16.56 8.97 -4.09
C ALA A 62 15.42 7.96 -4.29
N LEU A 63 15.29 6.96 -3.39
CA LEU A 63 14.24 5.96 -3.44
C LEU A 63 12.89 6.51 -2.99
N ILE A 64 12.88 7.43 -2.03
CA ILE A 64 11.67 8.09 -1.54
C ILE A 64 11.13 9.02 -2.63
N ASP A 65 12.01 9.75 -3.31
CA ASP A 65 11.66 10.59 -4.45
C ASP A 65 11.19 9.76 -5.67
N ALA A 66 11.83 8.63 -5.95
CA ALA A 66 11.46 7.74 -7.07
C ALA A 66 10.15 6.97 -6.84
N THR A 67 9.84 6.66 -5.58
CA THR A 67 8.58 5.98 -5.19
C THR A 67 7.38 6.92 -5.35
N TYR A 68 7.60 8.21 -5.12
CA TYR A 68 6.62 9.25 -5.41
C TYR A 68 6.31 9.38 -6.92
N LEU A 69 7.33 9.47 -7.77
CA LEU A 69 7.17 9.68 -9.22
C LEU A 69 6.50 8.52 -9.95
N ASN A 70 6.56 7.33 -9.36
CA ASN A 70 6.02 6.11 -9.94
C ASN A 70 5.00 5.49 -8.99
N LEU A 71 3.95 6.22 -8.63
CA LEU A 71 2.81 5.60 -7.98
C LEU A 71 2.26 4.47 -8.88
N PRO A 72 1.87 3.29 -8.34
CA PRO A 72 1.33 2.17 -9.13
C PRO A 72 -0.01 2.49 -9.84
N ILE A 73 -0.48 3.72 -9.72
CA ILE A 73 -1.71 4.28 -10.28
C ILE A 73 -1.49 4.85 -11.70
N GLY A 74 -0.24 4.99 -12.17
CA GLY A 74 0.08 5.53 -13.50
C GLY A 74 -0.38 4.66 -14.68
N VAL A 75 -0.86 5.28 -15.76
CA VAL A 75 -1.30 4.60 -17.00
C VAL A 75 -0.08 4.23 -17.85
N GLY A 76 0.09 2.95 -18.23
CA GLY A 76 1.13 2.50 -19.18
C GLY A 76 2.44 1.98 -18.56
N ARG A 77 3.60 2.19 -19.24
CA ARG A 77 4.93 1.63 -18.87
C ARG A 77 5.41 2.02 -17.46
N GLN A 78 4.87 3.07 -16.87
CA GLN A 78 5.23 3.56 -15.53
C GLN A 78 4.69 2.66 -14.39
N ARG A 79 3.67 1.85 -14.64
CA ARG A 79 3.09 0.93 -13.63
C ARG A 79 4.09 -0.11 -13.11
N ARG A 80 4.92 -0.66 -14.02
CA ARG A 80 5.98 -1.63 -13.67
C ARG A 80 7.10 -0.99 -12.85
N ALA A 81 7.47 0.25 -13.18
CA ALA A 81 8.44 1.02 -12.40
C ALA A 81 7.92 1.33 -10.99
N GLY A 82 6.62 1.62 -10.88
CA GLY A 82 5.98 1.90 -9.60
C GLY A 82 5.91 0.72 -8.66
N LEU A 83 5.49 -0.44 -9.15
CA LEU A 83 5.55 -1.69 -8.39
C LEU A 83 6.99 -2.01 -7.95
N ARG A 84 7.98 -1.84 -8.84
CA ARG A 84 9.38 -2.07 -8.51
C ARG A 84 9.87 -1.16 -7.38
N ASN A 85 9.50 0.12 -7.42
CA ASN A 85 9.89 1.08 -6.37
C ASN A 85 9.15 0.81 -5.06
N MET A 86 7.88 0.38 -5.11
CA MET A 86 7.12 -0.08 -3.96
C MET A 86 7.85 -1.21 -3.24
N PHE A 87 8.25 -2.27 -3.97
CA PHE A 87 8.98 -3.40 -3.39
C PHE A 87 10.36 -3.00 -2.87
N ARG A 88 11.06 -2.10 -3.56
CA ARG A 88 12.34 -1.57 -3.08
C ARG A 88 12.18 -0.79 -1.78
N LEU A 89 11.12 0.01 -1.66
CA LEU A 89 10.84 0.76 -0.42
C LEU A 89 10.53 -0.18 0.74
N ILE A 90 9.73 -1.23 0.49
CA ILE A 90 9.44 -2.28 1.48
C ILE A 90 10.75 -2.95 1.91
N ARG A 91 11.56 -3.40 0.95
CA ARG A 91 12.86 -4.01 1.23
C ARG A 91 13.78 -3.09 2.03
N PHE A 92 13.88 -1.83 1.63
CA PHE A 92 14.69 -0.83 2.32
C PHE A 92 14.21 -0.57 3.75
N HIS A 93 12.90 -0.54 3.98
CA HIS A 93 12.32 -0.47 5.32
C HIS A 93 12.72 -1.68 6.17
N PHE A 94 12.59 -2.89 5.63
CA PHE A 94 12.98 -4.13 6.31
C PHE A 94 14.47 -4.18 6.64
N GLU A 95 15.34 -3.79 5.71
CA GLU A 95 16.79 -3.75 5.94
C GLU A 95 17.18 -2.77 7.06
N ARG A 96 16.41 -1.68 7.23
CA ARG A 96 16.70 -0.63 8.23
C ARG A 96 16.06 -0.88 9.59
N HIS A 97 14.83 -1.40 9.62
CA HIS A 97 14.03 -1.51 10.85
C HIS A 97 13.75 -2.95 11.28
N GLY A 98 14.12 -3.93 10.47
CA GLY A 98 13.74 -5.33 10.69
C GLY A 98 12.22 -5.52 10.64
N SER A 99 11.74 -6.57 11.30
CA SER A 99 10.31 -6.86 11.40
C SER A 99 9.65 -6.01 12.48
N ASP A 100 9.05 -4.89 12.07
CA ASP A 100 8.28 -4.00 12.95
C ASP A 100 6.77 -4.10 12.71
N ARG A 101 5.97 -3.29 13.43
CA ARG A 101 4.50 -3.28 13.32
C ARG A 101 4.03 -2.98 11.90
N TRP A 102 4.69 -2.06 11.20
CA TRP A 102 4.35 -1.75 9.80
C TRP A 102 4.59 -2.96 8.90
N SER A 103 5.71 -3.64 9.09
CA SER A 103 6.07 -4.86 8.37
C SER A 103 5.07 -6.00 8.60
N MET A 104 4.66 -6.21 9.86
CA MET A 104 3.64 -7.20 10.20
C MET A 104 2.27 -6.87 9.58
N MET A 105 1.84 -5.60 9.63
CA MET A 105 0.59 -5.17 9.00
C MET A 105 0.62 -5.35 7.47
N LEU A 106 1.77 -5.07 6.85
CA LEU A 106 1.95 -5.27 5.41
C LEU A 106 1.85 -6.75 5.04
N ILE A 107 2.52 -7.63 5.79
CA ILE A 107 2.45 -9.09 5.59
C ILE A 107 1.01 -9.59 5.80
N ALA A 108 0.33 -9.17 6.87
CA ALA A 108 -1.05 -9.55 7.14
C ALA A 108 -1.99 -9.10 6.01
N GLY A 109 -1.86 -7.86 5.55
CA GLY A 109 -2.63 -7.34 4.41
C GLY A 109 -2.40 -8.13 3.13
N MET A 110 -1.15 -8.46 2.80
CA MET A 110 -0.83 -9.32 1.64
C MET A 110 -1.38 -10.74 1.80
N ALA A 111 -1.28 -11.34 2.99
CA ALA A 111 -1.78 -12.69 3.25
C ALA A 111 -3.31 -12.75 3.08
N MET A 112 -4.04 -11.75 3.56
CA MET A 112 -5.48 -11.63 3.34
C MET A 112 -5.82 -11.51 1.86
N LEU A 113 -5.11 -10.64 1.11
CA LEU A 113 -5.31 -10.49 -0.33
C LEU A 113 -5.02 -11.78 -1.10
N ALA A 114 -3.93 -12.46 -0.76
CA ALA A 114 -3.56 -13.72 -1.39
C ALA A 114 -4.57 -14.83 -1.07
N ALA A 115 -5.00 -14.94 0.19
CA ALA A 115 -6.01 -15.92 0.59
C ALA A 115 -7.35 -15.67 -0.13
N SER A 116 -7.81 -14.42 -0.21
CA SER A 116 -9.03 -14.08 -0.94
C SER A 116 -8.92 -14.41 -2.44
N LEU A 117 -7.76 -14.18 -3.05
CA LEU A 117 -7.52 -14.53 -4.45
C LEU A 117 -7.51 -16.04 -4.67
N VAL A 118 -6.86 -16.80 -3.80
CA VAL A 118 -6.83 -18.27 -3.87
C VAL A 118 -8.24 -18.84 -3.77
N VAL A 119 -9.05 -18.35 -2.82
CA VAL A 119 -10.44 -18.80 -2.67
C VAL A 119 -11.31 -18.39 -3.88
N TYR A 120 -11.03 -17.25 -4.52
CA TYR A 120 -11.75 -16.84 -5.73
C TYR A 120 -11.43 -17.72 -6.95
N LEU A 121 -10.23 -18.31 -7.02
CA LEU A 121 -9.77 -19.13 -8.15
C LEU A 121 -10.14 -20.62 -8.02
N LEU A 122 -10.59 -21.07 -6.85
CA LEU A 122 -11.01 -22.44 -6.55
C LEU A 122 -12.53 -22.58 -6.63
#